data_AF-A0A7W1VTG9-F1
#
_entry.id   AF-A0A7W1VTG9-F1
#
_cell.length_a   1.000
_cell.length_b   1.000
_cell.length_c   1.000
_cell.angle_alpha   90.00
_cell.angle_beta   90.00
_cell.angle_gamma   90.00
#
_symmetry.space_group_name_H-M   'P 1'
#
loop_
_entity.id
_entity.type
_entity.pdbx_description
1 polymer ?
#
loop_
_entity_poly.entity_id
_entity_poly.type
_entity_poly.pdbx_seq_one_letter_code
_entity_poly.pdbx_strand_id
1 'polypeptide(L)'
;MNLSLKTRKIVQLTTIAAACFLGATQVSAQTLLLRYTFDESASSSVDAVDTGATPAANGVFTGADRVATTPGGFSTGAMNSTGAAAPDSLKYVIASDENGEVDKLDGLTSFTLTAWINVQELPNGNRRILAKQAGSTDGFSWNFSDSAATGRSAGNFGTRLFIGGTEGFAFDGVNNTIDADNKWVFIAVTYDGTDGGAAVNNVKYYVGDTTATATNQSTTTITGGTTNPSDVPFGVGYTGAAPTALLNFPGWVDDARVYSGVLDAAALDVVRLENLPSSGPTAVLITNPNRSGTTVTFSFESETGRTHTPEYKNTLDDVAWVTLTPIVGDGTTKVVTDAAAVPATRFYRVVTQ
;
A
#
# COMPACT_ATOMS: atom_id res chain seq x y z
N MET A 1 21.89 -53.18 62.96
CA MET A 1 20.56 -52.69 63.38
C MET A 1 20.59 -51.17 63.32
N ASN A 2 19.74 -50.59 62.48
CA ASN A 2 19.25 -49.20 62.42
C ASN A 2 20.18 -47.97 62.57
N LEU A 3 20.16 -47.18 61.49
CA LEU A 3 20.05 -45.72 61.35
C LEU A 3 20.84 -44.77 62.27
N SER A 4 21.54 -43.84 61.62
CA SER A 4 21.57 -42.42 62.03
C SER A 4 21.91 -41.53 60.82
N LEU A 5 20.88 -40.97 60.17
CA LEU A 5 21.04 -39.84 59.25
C LEU A 5 21.39 -38.57 60.06
N LYS A 6 22.48 -37.90 59.71
CA LYS A 6 22.79 -36.54 60.18
C LYS A 6 22.49 -35.52 59.08
N THR A 7 21.54 -34.64 59.41
CA THR A 7 21.06 -33.48 58.67
C THR A 7 22.18 -32.49 58.34
N ARG A 8 22.27 -32.02 57.08
CA ARG A 8 22.98 -30.79 56.72
C ARG A 8 21.98 -29.77 56.18
N LYS A 9 22.00 -28.58 56.80
CA LYS A 9 21.19 -27.40 56.45
C LYS A 9 21.55 -26.92 55.04
N ILE A 10 20.54 -26.74 54.19
CA ILE A 10 20.64 -26.02 52.91
C ILE A 10 20.30 -24.55 53.19
N VAL A 11 21.24 -23.66 52.88
CA VAL A 11 21.04 -22.21 52.88
C VAL A 11 20.29 -21.85 51.59
N GLN A 12 19.09 -21.30 51.71
CA GLN A 12 18.34 -20.76 50.56
C GLN A 12 18.98 -19.44 50.11
N LEU A 13 19.43 -19.40 48.86
CA LEU A 13 19.77 -18.16 48.15
C LEU A 13 18.48 -17.63 47.53
N THR A 14 18.03 -16.46 47.97
CA THR A 14 16.87 -15.76 47.41
C THR A 14 17.29 -15.03 46.14
N THR A 15 16.91 -15.54 44.97
CA THR A 15 17.12 -14.86 43.69
C THR A 15 16.06 -13.78 43.51
N ILE A 16 16.46 -12.51 43.48
CA ILE A 16 15.63 -11.38 43.07
C ILE A 16 15.52 -11.45 41.54
N ALA A 17 14.37 -11.86 41.01
CA ALA A 17 14.05 -11.69 39.60
C ALA A 17 13.63 -10.23 39.37
N ALA A 18 14.53 -9.44 38.78
CA ALA A 18 14.17 -8.17 38.18
C ALA A 18 13.34 -8.46 36.92
N ALA A 19 12.02 -8.26 37.01
CA ALA A 19 11.14 -8.30 35.86
C ALA A 19 11.41 -7.06 34.99
N CYS A 20 12.22 -7.21 33.95
CA CYS A 20 12.23 -6.29 32.83
C CYS A 20 10.88 -6.40 32.12
N PHE A 21 9.95 -5.50 32.46
CA PHE A 21 8.82 -5.20 31.57
C PHE A 21 9.41 -4.55 30.32
N LEU A 22 9.77 -5.36 29.32
CA LEU A 22 9.71 -4.90 27.94
C LEU A 22 8.24 -4.64 27.66
N GLY A 23 7.87 -3.36 27.63
CA GLY A 23 6.61 -2.95 27.03
C GLY A 23 6.61 -3.47 25.60
N ALA A 24 5.90 -4.57 25.36
CA ALA A 24 5.49 -4.91 24.02
C ALA A 24 4.59 -3.76 23.58
N THR A 25 5.14 -2.85 22.77
CA THR A 25 4.31 -2.01 21.92
C THR A 25 3.39 -2.98 21.21
N GLN A 26 2.08 -2.93 21.50
CA GLN A 26 1.10 -3.58 20.65
C GLN A 26 1.33 -3.00 19.26
N VAL A 27 2.00 -3.76 18.40
CA VAL A 27 1.91 -3.54 16.97
C VAL A 27 0.46 -3.85 16.67
N SER A 28 -0.37 -2.81 16.59
CA SER A 28 -1.75 -2.96 16.11
C SER A 28 -1.63 -3.70 14.78
N ALA A 29 -2.15 -4.92 14.71
CA ALA A 29 -2.21 -5.67 13.47
C ALA A 29 -3.09 -4.85 12.52
N GLN A 30 -2.49 -4.30 11.48
CA GLN A 30 -3.23 -3.48 10.53
C GLN A 30 -3.98 -4.39 9.59
N THR A 31 -5.30 -4.44 9.75
CA THR A 31 -6.17 -5.22 8.90
C THR A 31 -6.50 -4.40 7.67
N LEU A 32 -6.30 -4.97 6.48
CA LEU A 32 -6.85 -4.42 5.24
C LEU A 32 -8.37 -4.60 5.28
N LEU A 33 -9.11 -3.51 5.42
CA LEU A 33 -10.57 -3.51 5.53
C LEU A 33 -11.23 -3.48 4.15
N LEU A 34 -10.74 -2.64 3.24
CA LEU A 34 -11.21 -2.51 1.87
C LEU A 34 -10.04 -2.43 0.89
N ARG A 35 -10.21 -3.02 -0.30
CA ARG A 35 -9.31 -2.81 -1.44
C ARG A 35 -10.04 -2.94 -2.77
N TYR A 36 -9.89 -1.94 -3.63
CA TYR A 36 -10.36 -1.94 -5.02
C TYR A 36 -9.18 -1.72 -5.96
N THR A 37 -8.77 -2.74 -6.71
CA THR A 37 -7.69 -2.64 -7.71
C THR A 37 -8.19 -2.27 -9.09
N PHE A 38 -9.50 -2.33 -9.32
CA PHE A 38 -10.10 -2.01 -10.62
C PHE A 38 -9.56 -2.84 -11.81
N ASP A 39 -9.11 -4.08 -11.54
CA ASP A 39 -8.50 -4.97 -12.54
C ASP A 39 -9.43 -6.04 -13.11
N GLU A 40 -10.65 -6.15 -12.61
CA GLU A 40 -11.50 -7.32 -12.86
C GLU A 40 -11.98 -7.41 -14.31
N SER A 41 -12.09 -6.27 -14.99
CA SER A 41 -12.58 -6.16 -16.35
C SER A 41 -12.23 -4.80 -16.94
N ALA A 42 -12.17 -4.71 -18.27
CA ALA A 42 -12.17 -3.42 -18.96
C ALA A 42 -13.56 -2.74 -18.97
N SER A 43 -14.63 -3.49 -18.66
CA SER A 43 -16.00 -2.98 -18.61
C SER A 43 -16.36 -2.42 -17.24
N SER A 44 -16.99 -1.24 -17.20
CA SER A 44 -17.60 -0.66 -16.01
C SER A 44 -18.93 -1.32 -15.60
N SER A 45 -19.44 -2.28 -16.38
CA SER A 45 -20.58 -3.13 -16.01
C SER A 45 -20.23 -4.24 -15.02
N VAL A 46 -18.93 -4.43 -14.71
CA VAL A 46 -18.44 -5.37 -13.72
C VAL A 46 -18.02 -4.58 -12.49
N ASP A 47 -18.60 -4.93 -11.36
CA ASP A 47 -18.30 -4.29 -10.08
C ASP A 47 -16.80 -4.38 -9.76
N ALA A 48 -16.27 -3.36 -9.11
CA ALA A 48 -14.95 -3.40 -8.50
C ALA A 48 -15.01 -4.34 -7.30
N VAL A 49 -14.19 -5.40 -7.30
CA VAL A 49 -14.27 -6.42 -6.26
C VAL A 49 -13.50 -5.94 -5.04
N ASP A 50 -14.17 -5.98 -3.89
CA ASP A 50 -13.52 -5.73 -2.62
C ASP A 50 -12.75 -6.97 -2.16
N THR A 51 -11.43 -6.83 -2.09
CA THR A 51 -10.51 -7.90 -1.66
C THR A 51 -10.03 -7.74 -0.21
N GLY A 52 -10.64 -6.82 0.55
CA GLY A 52 -10.37 -6.61 1.96
C GLY A 52 -11.03 -7.63 2.90
N ALA A 53 -11.25 -7.22 4.15
CA ALA A 53 -11.89 -8.05 5.17
C ALA A 53 -13.34 -8.40 4.81
N THR A 54 -13.86 -9.51 5.31
CA THR A 54 -15.27 -9.89 5.13
C THR A 54 -16.21 -9.08 6.05
N PRO A 55 -17.47 -8.83 5.66
CA PRO A 55 -18.05 -9.11 4.35
C PRO A 55 -17.46 -8.22 3.26
N ALA A 56 -17.44 -8.72 2.02
CA ALA A 56 -17.01 -7.94 0.87
C ALA A 56 -18.06 -6.87 0.54
N ALA A 57 -17.60 -5.63 0.31
CA ALA A 57 -18.44 -4.53 -0.13
C ALA A 57 -18.01 -4.14 -1.56
N ASN A 58 -18.52 -4.85 -2.57
CA ASN A 58 -18.13 -4.60 -3.97
C ASN A 58 -18.60 -3.21 -4.43
N GLY A 59 -17.77 -2.56 -5.25
CA GLY A 59 -17.99 -1.22 -5.76
C GLY A 59 -18.76 -1.20 -7.07
N VAL A 60 -19.90 -0.52 -7.11
CA VAL A 60 -20.71 -0.29 -8.32
C VAL A 60 -20.34 1.04 -8.96
N PHE A 61 -20.08 1.04 -10.26
CA PHE A 61 -19.76 2.24 -11.04
C PHE A 61 -21.02 3.06 -11.33
N THR A 62 -20.94 4.36 -11.10
CA THR A 62 -21.97 5.33 -11.51
C THR A 62 -21.33 6.38 -12.39
N GLY A 63 -21.57 6.31 -13.71
CA GLY A 63 -21.06 7.24 -14.72
C GLY A 63 -19.52 7.21 -14.93
N ALA A 64 -18.77 6.63 -14.00
CA ALA A 64 -17.35 6.34 -14.14
C ALA A 64 -17.12 5.14 -15.06
N ASP A 65 -15.97 5.14 -15.70
CA ASP A 65 -15.53 4.06 -16.60
C ASP A 65 -14.22 3.46 -16.09
N ARG A 66 -13.66 2.50 -16.82
CA ARG A 66 -12.31 1.99 -16.58
C ARG A 66 -11.37 2.39 -17.71
N VAL A 67 -10.11 2.63 -17.38
CA VAL A 67 -9.03 2.88 -18.35
C VAL A 67 -7.90 1.90 -18.12
N ALA A 68 -7.22 1.48 -19.19
CA ALA A 68 -6.08 0.56 -19.12
C ALA A 68 -4.76 1.23 -18.71
N THR A 69 -4.78 2.55 -18.48
CA THR A 69 -3.60 3.26 -17.97
C THR A 69 -3.55 3.09 -16.47
N THR A 70 -2.46 2.55 -15.95
CA THR A 70 -2.30 2.17 -14.54
C THR A 70 -0.92 2.56 -14.01
N PRO A 71 -0.70 2.61 -12.69
CA PRO A 71 0.61 2.87 -12.10
C PRO A 71 1.66 1.89 -12.65
N GLY A 72 2.70 2.42 -13.28
CA GLY A 72 3.77 1.62 -13.88
C GLY A 72 3.33 0.68 -15.02
N GLY A 73 2.07 0.75 -15.49
CA GLY A 73 1.53 -0.13 -16.52
C GLY A 73 1.42 -1.60 -16.10
N PHE A 74 1.34 -1.88 -14.79
CA PHE A 74 1.37 -3.24 -14.25
C PHE A 74 0.00 -3.90 -14.15
N SER A 75 -0.99 -3.14 -13.69
CA SER A 75 -2.36 -3.61 -13.48
C SER A 75 -3.22 -3.41 -14.75
N THR A 76 -4.41 -4.01 -14.78
CA THR A 76 -5.28 -4.11 -15.97
C THR A 76 -6.19 -2.89 -16.12
N GLY A 77 -6.57 -2.24 -15.01
CA GLY A 77 -7.50 -1.12 -15.08
C GLY A 77 -7.37 -0.15 -13.91
N ALA A 78 -7.78 1.09 -14.17
CA ALA A 78 -8.01 2.11 -13.16
C ALA A 78 -9.41 2.69 -13.34
N MET A 79 -10.03 3.15 -12.25
CA MET A 79 -11.26 3.91 -12.31
C MET A 79 -11.03 5.25 -13.01
N ASN A 80 -11.89 5.61 -13.95
CA ASN A 80 -11.85 6.86 -14.69
C ASN A 80 -13.03 7.76 -14.37
N SER A 81 -12.71 8.98 -13.92
CA SER A 81 -13.64 10.05 -13.62
C SER A 81 -13.33 11.35 -14.38
N THR A 82 -12.54 11.31 -15.46
CA THR A 82 -12.32 12.47 -16.34
C THR A 82 -13.65 13.08 -16.81
N GLY A 83 -13.70 14.41 -16.92
CA GLY A 83 -14.93 15.16 -17.19
C GLY A 83 -15.84 15.39 -15.97
N ALA A 84 -15.50 14.86 -14.78
CA ALA A 84 -16.22 15.04 -13.51
C ALA A 84 -16.44 16.50 -13.06
N ALA A 85 -15.71 17.44 -13.65
CA ALA A 85 -15.85 18.85 -13.38
C ALA A 85 -17.08 19.48 -14.07
N ALA A 86 -17.67 18.80 -15.06
CA ALA A 86 -18.82 19.30 -15.81
C ALA A 86 -20.14 19.18 -15.00
N PRO A 87 -21.12 20.08 -15.21
CA PRO A 87 -22.47 19.91 -14.66
C PRO A 87 -23.04 18.51 -14.99
N ASP A 88 -23.70 17.88 -14.02
CA ASP A 88 -24.36 16.56 -14.15
C ASP A 88 -23.43 15.38 -14.52
N SER A 89 -22.12 15.51 -14.30
CA SER A 89 -21.10 14.48 -14.61
C SER A 89 -20.68 13.66 -13.38
N LEU A 90 -21.65 13.13 -12.64
CA LEU A 90 -21.37 12.23 -11.53
C LEU A 90 -20.66 10.96 -12.07
N LYS A 91 -19.39 10.80 -11.69
CA LYS A 91 -18.51 9.70 -12.09
C LYS A 91 -17.79 9.19 -10.85
N TYR A 92 -18.34 8.17 -10.21
CA TYR A 92 -17.82 7.61 -8.97
C TYR A 92 -18.05 6.10 -8.86
N VAL A 93 -17.49 5.51 -7.82
CA VAL A 93 -17.82 4.14 -7.39
C VAL A 93 -18.37 4.19 -5.97
N ILE A 94 -19.50 3.52 -5.74
CA ILE A 94 -20.08 3.32 -4.40
C ILE A 94 -19.99 1.86 -4.01
N ALA A 95 -19.65 1.59 -2.77
CA ALA A 95 -19.57 0.26 -2.23
C ALA A 95 -20.48 0.11 -1.03
N SER A 96 -21.19 -1.01 -1.01
CA SER A 96 -22.01 -1.43 0.11
C SER A 96 -21.97 -2.95 0.27
N ASP A 97 -22.14 -3.42 1.50
CA ASP A 97 -22.47 -4.79 1.83
C ASP A 97 -23.98 -5.04 1.68
N GLU A 98 -24.45 -6.17 2.21
CA GLU A 98 -25.86 -6.57 2.15
C GLU A 98 -26.83 -5.63 2.88
N ASN A 99 -26.32 -4.78 3.79
CA ASN A 99 -27.10 -3.80 4.54
C ASN A 99 -27.21 -2.45 3.82
N GLY A 100 -26.53 -2.28 2.67
CA GLY A 100 -26.52 -1.01 1.93
C GLY A 100 -25.49 0.00 2.48
N GLU A 101 -24.62 -0.43 3.37
CA GLU A 101 -23.54 0.37 3.96
C GLU A 101 -22.21 -0.41 4.00
N VAL A 102 -21.22 -0.01 4.80
CA VAL A 102 -19.98 -0.79 4.98
C VAL A 102 -19.62 -0.88 6.46
N ASP A 103 -20.24 -1.83 7.17
CA ASP A 103 -20.19 -1.93 8.65
C ASP A 103 -18.75 -2.00 9.20
N LYS A 104 -17.85 -2.67 8.48
CA LYS A 104 -16.44 -2.83 8.89
C LYS A 104 -15.62 -1.52 8.90
N LEU A 105 -16.21 -0.41 8.46
CA LEU A 105 -15.62 0.92 8.52
C LEU A 105 -16.19 1.80 9.64
N ASP A 106 -17.08 1.28 10.47
CA ASP A 106 -17.64 2.00 11.59
C ASP A 106 -16.72 1.99 12.81
N GLY A 107 -16.78 3.06 13.62
CA GLY A 107 -16.10 3.10 14.90
C GLY A 107 -14.57 3.01 14.81
N LEU A 108 -13.98 3.38 13.66
CA LEU A 108 -12.54 3.36 13.47
C LEU A 108 -11.88 4.38 14.40
N THR A 109 -11.08 3.86 15.32
CA THR A 109 -10.30 4.68 16.25
C THR A 109 -8.97 5.12 15.61
N SER A 110 -8.46 4.33 14.68
CA SER A 110 -7.29 4.65 13.87
C SER A 110 -7.45 4.02 12.50
N PHE A 111 -6.91 4.63 11.45
CA PHE A 111 -6.97 4.06 10.11
C PHE A 111 -5.91 4.64 9.18
N THR A 112 -5.73 4.00 8.03
CA THR A 112 -4.94 4.51 6.91
C THR A 112 -5.76 4.38 5.63
N LEU A 113 -5.77 5.45 4.83
CA LEU A 113 -6.34 5.47 3.50
C LEU A 113 -5.19 5.56 2.49
N THR A 114 -5.24 4.76 1.42
CA THR A 114 -4.27 4.83 0.32
C THR A 114 -4.97 4.82 -1.02
N ALA A 115 -4.37 5.45 -2.01
CA ALA A 115 -4.77 5.33 -3.41
C ALA A 115 -3.61 5.72 -4.33
N TRP A 116 -3.60 5.17 -5.54
CA TRP A 116 -2.94 5.79 -6.67
C TRP A 116 -3.89 6.76 -7.35
N ILE A 117 -3.40 7.94 -7.71
CA ILE A 117 -4.17 8.94 -8.43
C ILE A 117 -3.40 9.49 -9.64
N ASN A 118 -4.14 9.89 -10.65
CA ASN A 118 -3.64 10.66 -11.78
C ASN A 118 -4.66 11.75 -12.12
N VAL A 119 -4.27 13.02 -11.98
CA VAL A 119 -5.17 14.15 -12.18
C VAL A 119 -5.13 14.57 -13.64
N GLN A 120 -6.27 14.49 -14.31
CA GLN A 120 -6.39 14.71 -15.75
C GLN A 120 -6.86 16.13 -16.07
N GLU A 121 -7.57 16.77 -15.15
CA GLU A 121 -8.05 18.16 -15.26
C GLU A 121 -7.91 18.85 -13.90
N LEU A 122 -7.97 20.18 -13.86
CA LEU A 122 -7.89 20.92 -12.60
C LEU A 122 -9.08 20.57 -11.67
N PRO A 123 -8.87 19.94 -10.50
CA PRO A 123 -9.93 19.81 -9.51
C PRO A 123 -10.25 21.20 -8.95
N ASN A 124 -11.49 21.66 -9.13
CA ASN A 124 -11.98 22.86 -8.44
C ASN A 124 -12.66 22.47 -7.11
N GLY A 125 -12.42 23.26 -6.08
CA GLY A 125 -13.05 23.11 -4.77
C GLY A 125 -12.68 21.79 -4.05
N ASN A 126 -13.58 21.38 -3.16
CA ASN A 126 -13.43 20.24 -2.26
C ASN A 126 -13.93 18.96 -2.92
N ARG A 127 -13.04 18.12 -3.45
CA ARG A 127 -13.42 16.88 -4.16
C ARG A 127 -13.08 15.63 -3.35
N ARG A 128 -13.92 14.60 -3.34
CA ARG A 128 -13.75 13.34 -2.63
C ARG A 128 -12.75 12.45 -3.37
N ILE A 129 -11.86 11.85 -2.59
CA ILE A 129 -11.02 10.74 -3.03
C ILE A 129 -11.66 9.46 -2.49
N LEU A 130 -11.72 9.34 -1.16
CA LEU A 130 -12.36 8.24 -0.44
C LEU A 130 -13.21 8.79 0.69
N ALA A 131 -14.44 8.29 0.87
CA ALA A 131 -15.28 8.70 1.99
C ALA A 131 -16.27 7.61 2.42
N LYS A 132 -16.48 7.49 3.74
CA LYS A 132 -17.70 6.96 4.32
C LYS A 132 -18.20 8.05 5.26
N GLN A 133 -18.91 9.02 4.69
CA GLN A 133 -19.39 10.18 5.43
C GLN A 133 -20.88 10.35 5.19
N ALA A 134 -21.65 10.34 6.28
CA ALA A 134 -23.08 10.61 6.27
C ALA A 134 -23.38 12.07 6.57
N GLY A 135 -24.61 12.48 6.23
CA GLY A 135 -25.19 13.82 6.39
C GLY A 135 -24.46 14.79 7.33
N SER A 136 -24.92 14.96 8.57
CA SER A 136 -24.48 16.01 9.49
C SER A 136 -23.04 15.92 9.99
N THR A 137 -22.18 15.08 9.38
CA THR A 137 -20.69 15.04 9.37
C THR A 137 -20.06 13.71 9.79
N ASP A 138 -20.86 12.73 10.23
CA ASP A 138 -20.41 11.44 10.78
C ASP A 138 -19.56 10.62 9.81
N GLY A 139 -18.58 9.89 10.35
CA GLY A 139 -17.66 9.04 9.61
C GLY A 139 -16.39 9.78 9.20
N PHE A 140 -15.89 9.53 7.99
CA PHE A 140 -14.68 10.17 7.47
C PHE A 140 -14.78 10.51 5.98
N SER A 141 -14.03 11.55 5.59
CA SER A 141 -13.90 11.94 4.19
C SER A 141 -12.50 12.46 3.90
N TRP A 142 -11.81 11.84 2.94
CA TRP A 142 -10.52 12.30 2.46
C TRP A 142 -10.66 12.96 1.10
N ASN A 143 -10.23 14.22 1.04
CA ASN A 143 -10.61 15.11 -0.03
C ASN A 143 -9.40 15.78 -0.66
N PHE A 144 -9.46 15.99 -1.97
CA PHE A 144 -8.76 17.08 -2.64
C PHE A 144 -9.15 18.41 -2.03
N SER A 145 -8.16 19.28 -1.91
CA SER A 145 -8.38 20.63 -1.44
C SER A 145 -7.43 21.61 -2.12
N ASP A 146 -7.81 22.88 -2.05
CA ASP A 146 -7.02 24.02 -2.52
C ASP A 146 -5.70 24.03 -1.73
N SER A 147 -4.55 23.94 -2.41
CA SER A 147 -3.28 24.20 -1.71
C SER A 147 -3.28 25.63 -1.19
N ALA A 148 -2.72 25.85 0.01
CA ALA A 148 -2.73 27.13 0.70
C ALA A 148 -1.84 28.23 0.04
N ALA A 149 -1.44 28.09 -1.22
CA ALA A 149 -0.58 29.05 -1.92
C ALA A 149 -1.08 29.31 -3.36
N THR A 150 -0.87 30.55 -3.80
CA THR A 150 -1.30 31.10 -5.10
C THR A 150 -1.09 30.15 -6.29
N GLY A 151 -2.16 29.86 -7.04
CA GLY A 151 -2.11 29.15 -8.32
C GLY A 151 -2.28 27.64 -8.23
N ARG A 152 -3.53 27.18 -8.03
CA ARG A 152 -3.90 25.76 -8.08
C ARG A 152 -3.69 25.21 -9.50
N SER A 153 -3.08 24.04 -9.60
CA SER A 153 -3.02 23.25 -10.84
C SER A 153 -3.15 21.76 -10.52
N ALA A 154 -3.29 20.92 -11.56
CA ALA A 154 -3.15 19.47 -11.40
C ALA A 154 -1.76 19.07 -10.85
N GLY A 155 -0.76 19.95 -11.03
CA GLY A 155 0.59 19.79 -10.52
C GLY A 155 0.88 20.51 -9.20
N ASN A 156 -0.13 21.12 -8.58
CA ASN A 156 0.02 21.85 -7.33
C ASN A 156 -1.32 21.93 -6.57
N PHE A 157 -1.62 20.88 -5.80
CA PHE A 157 -2.77 20.81 -4.91
C PHE A 157 -2.39 20.13 -3.59
N GLY A 158 -3.32 20.09 -2.63
CA GLY A 158 -3.16 19.28 -1.43
C GLY A 158 -4.41 18.48 -1.13
N THR A 159 -4.37 17.70 -0.06
CA THR A 159 -5.51 16.93 0.43
C THR A 159 -5.76 17.23 1.90
N ARG A 160 -6.98 16.94 2.36
CA ARG A 160 -7.40 17.16 3.74
C ARG A 160 -8.33 16.05 4.21
N LEU A 161 -8.30 15.79 5.50
CA LEU A 161 -9.08 14.75 6.14
C LEU A 161 -10.16 15.39 7.00
N PHE A 162 -11.36 14.86 6.87
CA PHE A 162 -12.51 15.19 7.69
C PHE A 162 -12.87 13.99 8.55
N ILE A 163 -13.12 14.24 9.84
CA ILE A 163 -13.54 13.25 10.83
C ILE A 163 -14.81 13.77 11.50
N GLY A 164 -15.91 13.04 11.36
CA GLY A 164 -17.06 13.16 12.25
C GLY A 164 -17.00 12.02 13.25
N GLY A 165 -16.59 12.34 14.47
CA GLY A 165 -16.37 11.34 15.49
C GLY A 165 -16.91 11.72 16.86
N THR A 166 -16.46 10.99 17.88
CA THR A 166 -16.92 11.13 19.27
C THR A 166 -16.66 12.52 19.86
N GLU A 167 -15.67 13.25 19.32
CA GLU A 167 -15.35 14.63 19.72
C GLU A 167 -16.03 15.68 18.83
N GLY A 168 -16.93 15.25 17.94
CA GLY A 168 -17.61 16.08 16.96
C GLY A 168 -16.88 16.11 15.61
N PHE A 169 -17.24 17.11 14.81
CA PHE A 169 -16.67 17.29 13.48
C PHE A 169 -15.38 18.09 13.51
N ALA A 170 -14.31 17.51 12.97
CA ALA A 170 -13.02 18.15 12.88
C ALA A 170 -12.38 17.87 11.51
N PHE A 171 -11.57 18.82 11.05
CA PHE A 171 -10.79 18.69 9.83
C PHE A 171 -9.51 19.51 9.95
N ASP A 172 -8.52 19.17 9.15
CA ASP A 172 -7.26 19.90 9.08
C ASP A 172 -7.21 20.92 7.94
N GLY A 173 -6.25 21.84 8.05
CA GLY A 173 -5.83 22.68 6.93
C GLY A 173 -5.00 21.90 5.92
N VAL A 174 -4.86 22.46 4.72
CA VAL A 174 -4.10 21.85 3.63
C VAL A 174 -2.62 22.15 3.82
N ASN A 175 -1.85 21.13 4.23
CA ASN A 175 -0.45 21.29 4.57
C ASN A 175 0.50 20.40 3.74
N ASN A 176 -0.01 19.73 2.71
CA ASN A 176 0.75 18.91 1.76
C ASN A 176 0.71 19.52 0.35
N THR A 177 1.70 19.17 -0.47
CA THR A 177 1.77 19.55 -1.88
C THR A 177 1.96 18.31 -2.72
N ILE A 178 1.07 18.14 -3.70
CA ILE A 178 1.04 17.01 -4.61
C ILE A 178 1.02 17.55 -6.03
N ASP A 179 1.86 16.93 -6.86
CA ASP A 179 1.89 17.12 -8.30
C ASP A 179 1.46 15.81 -8.95
N ALA A 180 0.24 15.74 -9.48
CA ALA A 180 -0.30 14.57 -10.17
C ALA A 180 -0.79 14.92 -11.58
N ASP A 181 -0.25 15.99 -12.17
CA ASP A 181 -0.63 16.46 -13.51
C ASP A 181 -0.27 15.41 -14.56
N ASN A 182 -1.29 14.69 -15.05
CA ASN A 182 -1.14 13.63 -16.05
C ASN A 182 -0.12 12.55 -15.67
N LYS A 183 0.11 12.32 -14.38
CA LYS A 183 1.04 11.32 -13.86
C LYS A 183 0.51 10.60 -12.63
N TRP A 184 0.91 9.34 -12.49
CA TRP A 184 0.54 8.51 -11.36
C TRP A 184 1.34 8.87 -10.11
N VAL A 185 0.61 9.13 -9.03
CA VAL A 185 1.14 9.44 -7.71
C VAL A 185 0.49 8.52 -6.70
N PHE A 186 1.29 7.96 -5.81
CA PHE A 186 0.79 7.24 -4.65
C PHE A 186 0.56 8.24 -3.52
N ILE A 187 -0.65 8.25 -2.97
CA ILE A 187 -1.03 9.10 -1.85
C ILE A 187 -1.53 8.24 -0.70
N ALA A 188 -1.21 8.67 0.52
CA ALA A 188 -1.79 8.09 1.73
C ALA A 188 -2.04 9.13 2.80
N VAL A 189 -3.02 8.86 3.66
CA VAL A 189 -3.24 9.59 4.91
C VAL A 189 -3.47 8.60 6.05
N THR A 190 -2.81 8.83 7.18
CA THR A 190 -3.02 8.07 8.42
C THR A 190 -3.73 8.93 9.44
N TYR A 191 -4.61 8.33 10.25
CA TYR A 191 -5.29 8.97 11.37
C TYR A 191 -5.21 8.13 12.65
N ASP A 192 -4.90 8.76 13.77
CA ASP A 192 -4.89 8.16 15.11
C ASP A 192 -5.78 8.94 16.12
N GLY A 193 -6.99 8.47 16.33
CA GLY A 193 -7.96 9.05 17.25
C GLY A 193 -7.92 8.48 18.67
N THR A 194 -6.96 7.61 19.01
CA THR A 194 -6.97 6.79 20.24
C THR A 194 -7.04 7.56 21.56
N ASP A 195 -6.57 8.81 21.59
CA ASP A 195 -6.57 9.65 22.80
C ASP A 195 -7.77 10.61 22.86
N GLY A 196 -8.94 10.21 22.33
CA GLY A 196 -10.15 11.04 22.36
C GLY A 196 -9.94 12.42 21.71
N GLY A 197 -9.17 12.46 20.61
CA GLY A 197 -8.82 13.70 19.92
C GLY A 197 -7.75 14.58 20.59
N ALA A 198 -7.22 14.20 21.75
CA ALA A 198 -6.10 14.88 22.41
C ALA A 198 -4.72 14.51 21.84
N ALA A 199 -4.67 13.46 21.00
CA ALA A 199 -3.45 13.03 20.31
C ALA A 199 -2.91 14.13 19.40
N VAL A 200 -1.66 14.54 19.62
CA VAL A 200 -0.94 15.46 18.73
C VAL A 200 -0.32 14.72 17.55
N ASN A 201 -0.19 15.39 16.41
CA ASN A 201 0.46 14.84 15.21
C ASN A 201 -0.18 13.53 14.73
N ASN A 202 -1.50 13.43 14.94
CA ASN A 202 -2.27 12.23 14.70
C ASN A 202 -2.75 12.08 13.25
N VAL A 203 -2.47 13.07 12.39
CA VAL A 203 -2.67 12.96 10.94
C VAL A 203 -1.34 13.13 10.23
N LYS A 204 -1.03 12.22 9.31
CA LYS A 204 0.16 12.28 8.46
C LYS A 204 -0.20 12.02 7.02
N TYR A 205 0.29 12.85 6.12
CA TYR A 205 0.13 12.70 4.67
C TYR A 205 1.41 12.20 4.05
N TYR A 206 1.29 11.20 3.18
CA TYR A 206 2.42 10.61 2.48
C TYR A 206 2.22 10.71 0.98
N VAL A 207 3.32 10.93 0.26
CA VAL A 207 3.36 10.96 -1.19
C VAL A 207 4.55 10.14 -1.67
N GLY A 208 4.32 9.32 -2.68
CA GLY A 208 5.33 8.64 -3.47
C GLY A 208 4.90 8.62 -4.93
N ASP A 209 5.70 8.01 -5.80
CA ASP A 209 5.34 7.83 -7.21
C ASP A 209 5.83 6.48 -7.72
N THR A 210 5.84 6.25 -9.03
CA THR A 210 6.27 4.98 -9.62
C THR A 210 7.75 4.67 -9.37
N THR A 211 8.54 5.66 -8.97
CA THR A 211 10.00 5.57 -8.77
C THR A 211 10.45 5.96 -7.36
N ALA A 212 9.78 6.90 -6.72
CA ALA A 212 10.10 7.44 -5.42
C ALA A 212 9.27 6.77 -4.32
N THR A 213 9.94 6.47 -3.20
CA THR A 213 9.31 5.86 -2.03
C THR A 213 8.27 6.78 -1.38
N ALA A 214 7.29 6.21 -0.69
CA ALA A 214 6.32 7.00 0.07
C ALA A 214 6.98 7.76 1.22
N THR A 215 6.90 9.09 1.22
CA THR A 215 7.51 9.97 2.23
C THR A 215 6.46 10.87 2.88
N ASN A 216 6.62 11.12 4.18
CA ASN A 216 5.75 12.02 4.93
C ASN A 216 5.95 13.45 4.42
N GLN A 217 4.90 14.05 3.88
CA GLN A 217 4.88 15.43 3.39
C GLN A 217 4.48 16.41 4.47
N SER A 218 3.55 16.01 5.33
CA SER A 218 3.06 16.86 6.41
C SER A 218 2.46 16.05 7.56
N THR A 219 2.50 16.69 8.72
CA THR A 219 1.95 16.17 9.96
C THR A 219 1.09 17.26 10.60
N THR A 220 -0.09 16.89 11.06
CA THR A 220 -1.06 17.82 11.65
C THR A 220 -1.89 17.11 12.72
N THR A 221 -2.79 17.84 13.37
CA THR A 221 -3.64 17.36 14.45
C THR A 221 -5.10 17.60 14.12
N ILE A 222 -5.95 16.57 14.30
CA ILE A 222 -7.40 16.65 14.23
C ILE A 222 -7.99 16.08 15.53
N THR A 223 -8.81 16.87 16.21
CA THR A 223 -9.54 16.47 17.44
C THR A 223 -10.89 15.86 17.07
N GLY A 224 -10.89 14.71 16.39
CA GLY A 224 -12.12 14.02 15.97
C GLY A 224 -12.50 12.80 16.82
N GLY A 225 -11.54 12.23 17.56
CA GLY A 225 -11.73 10.97 18.30
C GLY A 225 -12.01 9.78 17.40
N THR A 226 -12.78 8.82 17.89
CA THR A 226 -13.23 7.65 17.11
C THR A 226 -14.30 8.07 16.10
N THR A 227 -14.24 7.61 14.85
CA THR A 227 -15.27 7.95 13.84
C THR A 227 -16.65 7.43 14.29
N ASN A 228 -17.68 8.25 14.16
CA ASN A 228 -19.04 7.79 14.44
C ASN A 228 -19.47 6.77 13.37
N PRO A 229 -20.26 5.74 13.74
CA PRO A 229 -20.86 4.83 12.76
C PRO A 229 -21.78 5.59 11.83
N SER A 230 -21.97 5.10 10.60
CA SER A 230 -22.82 5.81 9.64
C SER A 230 -23.44 4.90 8.58
N ASP A 231 -24.76 4.88 8.49
CA ASP A 231 -25.55 4.05 7.56
C ASP A 231 -25.51 4.53 6.08
N VAL A 232 -24.29 4.70 5.53
CA VAL A 232 -24.06 5.16 4.16
C VAL A 232 -23.00 4.31 3.47
N PRO A 233 -23.06 4.21 2.12
CA PRO A 233 -22.04 3.50 1.38
C PRO A 233 -20.67 4.18 1.49
N PHE A 234 -19.63 3.39 1.28
CA PHE A 234 -18.28 3.91 1.01
C PHE A 234 -18.20 4.40 -0.43
N GLY A 235 -17.49 5.50 -0.67
CA GLY A 235 -17.37 6.11 -1.99
C GLY A 235 -15.92 6.32 -2.40
N VAL A 236 -15.58 5.88 -3.62
CA VAL A 236 -14.41 6.37 -4.37
C VAL A 236 -14.90 7.50 -5.27
N GLY A 237 -14.53 8.74 -4.94
CA GLY A 237 -15.07 9.93 -5.59
C GLY A 237 -16.48 10.36 -5.14
N TYR A 238 -17.05 9.72 -4.12
CA TYR A 238 -18.43 9.95 -3.65
C TYR A 238 -18.50 10.19 -2.15
N THR A 239 -19.60 10.80 -1.67
CA THR A 239 -19.95 10.88 -0.25
C THR A 239 -21.48 10.85 -0.06
N GLY A 240 -21.94 10.11 0.95
CA GLY A 240 -23.35 10.09 1.37
C GLY A 240 -23.81 11.42 1.98
N ALA A 241 -22.90 12.29 2.43
CA ALA A 241 -23.22 13.59 3.01
C ALA A 241 -23.70 14.62 1.96
N ALA A 242 -23.39 14.41 0.69
CA ALA A 242 -23.76 15.30 -0.40
C ALA A 242 -23.98 14.52 -1.71
N PRO A 243 -25.00 13.65 -1.77
CA PRO A 243 -25.14 12.60 -2.79
C PRO A 243 -25.41 13.14 -4.20
N THR A 244 -25.89 14.38 -4.31
CA THR A 244 -26.18 15.06 -5.59
C THR A 244 -25.12 16.08 -5.98
N ALA A 245 -24.10 16.28 -5.15
CA ALA A 245 -23.08 17.28 -5.40
C ALA A 245 -21.97 16.71 -6.31
N LEU A 246 -21.51 17.54 -7.25
CA LEU A 246 -20.36 17.24 -8.11
C LEU A 246 -19.09 17.33 -7.26
N LEU A 247 -18.75 16.23 -6.60
CA LEU A 247 -17.64 16.18 -5.65
C LEU A 247 -16.57 15.18 -6.05
N ASN A 248 -16.69 14.42 -7.13
CA ASN A 248 -15.61 13.60 -7.68
C ASN A 248 -14.49 14.48 -8.26
N PHE A 249 -13.23 14.08 -8.11
CA PHE A 249 -12.10 14.76 -8.75
C PHE A 249 -11.95 14.28 -10.20
N PRO A 250 -11.53 15.12 -11.16
CA PRO A 250 -11.44 14.73 -12.56
C PRO A 250 -10.09 14.03 -12.84
N GLY A 251 -10.09 12.70 -12.73
CA GLY A 251 -8.89 11.92 -12.99
C GLY A 251 -9.10 10.43 -12.86
N TRP A 252 -8.00 9.72 -12.65
CA TRP A 252 -7.97 8.28 -12.48
C TRP A 252 -7.62 7.92 -11.05
N VAL A 253 -8.25 6.86 -10.54
CA VAL A 253 -7.95 6.24 -9.24
C VAL A 253 -7.61 4.78 -9.48
N ASP A 254 -6.55 4.31 -8.84
CA ASP A 254 -6.22 2.90 -8.80
C ASP A 254 -5.86 2.46 -7.37
N ASP A 255 -6.07 1.18 -7.08
CA ASP A 255 -5.68 0.49 -5.85
C ASP A 255 -6.04 1.28 -4.58
N ALA A 256 -7.32 1.63 -4.47
CA ALA A 256 -7.87 2.34 -3.33
C ALA A 256 -8.03 1.40 -2.14
N ARG A 257 -7.51 1.77 -0.96
CA ARG A 257 -7.50 0.91 0.23
C ARG A 257 -7.87 1.64 1.51
N VAL A 258 -8.41 0.86 2.46
CA VAL A 258 -8.65 1.28 3.84
C VAL A 258 -8.07 0.24 4.80
N TYR A 259 -7.28 0.68 5.77
CA TYR A 259 -6.69 -0.15 6.82
C TYR A 259 -7.22 0.27 8.19
N SER A 260 -7.36 -0.68 9.13
CA SER A 260 -7.84 -0.45 10.50
C SER A 260 -6.83 0.21 11.46
N GLY A 261 -5.67 0.65 10.96
CA GLY A 261 -4.57 1.17 11.77
C GLY A 261 -3.68 2.16 11.02
N VAL A 262 -2.65 2.67 11.70
CA VAL A 262 -1.69 3.67 11.17
C VAL A 262 -0.48 3.01 10.54
N LEU A 263 -0.38 2.99 9.21
CA LEU A 263 0.80 2.49 8.50
C LEU A 263 1.96 3.50 8.62
N ASP A 264 3.18 2.99 8.82
CA ASP A 264 4.39 3.81 8.72
C ASP A 264 4.87 3.93 7.26
N ALA A 265 5.88 4.76 7.02
CA ALA A 265 6.41 5.01 5.67
C ALA A 265 6.92 3.74 4.98
N ALA A 266 7.51 2.79 5.73
CA ALA A 266 8.04 1.57 5.17
C ALA A 266 6.91 0.62 4.73
N ALA A 267 5.88 0.47 5.57
CA ALA A 267 4.68 -0.28 5.22
C ALA A 267 3.93 0.34 4.04
N LEU A 268 3.83 1.67 3.99
CA LEU A 268 3.26 2.39 2.85
C LEU A 268 4.04 2.19 1.56
N ASP A 269 5.37 2.07 1.62
CA ASP A 269 6.18 1.79 0.44
C ASP A 269 5.96 0.36 -0.08
N VAL A 270 5.73 -0.62 0.80
CA VAL A 270 5.31 -1.96 0.39
C VAL A 270 3.96 -1.89 -0.32
N VAL A 271 2.98 -1.19 0.24
CA VAL A 271 1.65 -0.99 -0.38
C VAL A 271 1.77 -0.34 -1.76
N ARG A 272 2.60 0.71 -1.88
CA ARG A 272 2.88 1.38 -3.16
C ARG A 272 3.43 0.40 -4.20
N LEU A 273 4.43 -0.41 -3.82
CA LEU A 273 5.10 -1.36 -4.72
C LEU A 273 4.19 -2.51 -5.19
N GLU A 274 3.16 -2.88 -4.44
CA GLU A 274 2.23 -3.94 -4.83
C GLU A 274 1.50 -3.68 -6.15
N ASN A 275 1.33 -2.42 -6.54
CA ASN A 275 0.67 -2.02 -7.80
C ASN A 275 1.66 -1.56 -8.87
N LEU A 276 2.94 -1.92 -8.74
CA LEU A 276 3.99 -1.61 -9.71
C LEU A 276 4.63 -2.91 -10.21
N PRO A 277 5.27 -2.90 -11.40
CA PRO A 277 6.08 -4.02 -11.81
C PRO A 277 7.13 -4.28 -10.73
N SER A 278 7.32 -5.54 -10.36
CA SER A 278 8.27 -5.89 -9.31
C SER A 278 9.63 -5.27 -9.62
N SER A 279 10.07 -4.34 -8.78
CA SER A 279 11.43 -3.80 -8.82
C SER A 279 12.45 -4.78 -8.23
N GLY A 280 12.01 -5.98 -7.85
CA GLY A 280 12.87 -7.10 -7.48
C GLY A 280 13.46 -7.76 -8.73
N PRO A 281 14.62 -8.43 -8.60
CA PRO A 281 15.13 -9.25 -9.67
C PRO A 281 14.12 -10.36 -10.01
N THR A 282 13.88 -10.55 -11.30
CA THR A 282 13.10 -11.68 -11.81
C THR A 282 13.88 -12.97 -11.56
N ALA A 283 13.17 -14.05 -11.21
CA ALA A 283 13.80 -15.34 -11.05
C ALA A 283 14.48 -15.76 -12.36
N VAL A 284 15.79 -16.03 -12.30
CA VAL A 284 16.57 -16.39 -13.49
C VAL A 284 16.32 -17.84 -13.87
N LEU A 285 15.79 -18.06 -15.07
CA LEU A 285 15.68 -19.40 -15.66
C LEU A 285 16.98 -19.75 -16.40
N ILE A 286 17.69 -20.77 -15.91
CA ILE A 286 18.83 -21.35 -16.63
C ILE A 286 18.29 -22.23 -17.77
N THR A 287 18.80 -21.99 -18.98
CA THR A 287 18.44 -22.68 -20.23
C THR A 287 19.68 -23.22 -20.93
N ASN A 288 19.49 -24.15 -21.87
CA ASN A 288 20.55 -24.74 -22.70
C ASN A 288 21.79 -25.23 -21.92
N PRO A 289 21.64 -25.96 -20.80
CA PRO A 289 22.80 -26.52 -20.11
C PRO A 289 23.49 -27.55 -21.01
N ASN A 290 24.79 -27.38 -21.21
CA ASN A 290 25.60 -28.27 -22.02
C ASN A 290 26.96 -28.50 -21.34
N ARG A 291 27.51 -29.70 -21.51
CA ARG A 291 28.85 -30.05 -21.05
C ARG A 291 29.65 -30.64 -22.19
N SER A 292 30.84 -30.11 -22.43
CA SER A 292 31.83 -30.65 -23.36
C SER A 292 33.18 -30.74 -22.66
N GLY A 293 33.64 -31.96 -22.37
CA GLY A 293 34.84 -32.18 -21.55
C GLY A 293 34.70 -31.58 -20.15
N THR A 294 35.63 -30.71 -19.77
CA THR A 294 35.60 -29.96 -18.51
C THR A 294 34.86 -28.62 -18.62
N THR A 295 34.32 -28.29 -19.78
CA THR A 295 33.60 -27.03 -20.00
C THR A 295 32.11 -27.25 -19.83
N VAL A 296 31.48 -26.50 -18.95
CA VAL A 296 30.02 -26.38 -18.85
C VAL A 296 29.60 -25.00 -19.37
N THR A 297 28.56 -24.98 -20.18
CA THR A 297 27.92 -23.76 -20.65
C THR A 297 26.43 -23.79 -20.37
N PHE A 298 25.86 -22.65 -20.07
CA PHE A 298 24.42 -22.48 -19.99
C PHE A 298 24.05 -21.03 -20.31
N SER A 299 22.78 -20.79 -20.59
CA SER A 299 22.26 -19.46 -20.95
C SER A 299 21.17 -19.01 -20.00
N PHE A 300 20.94 -17.71 -19.93
CA PHE A 300 19.77 -17.13 -19.27
C PHE A 300 19.45 -15.77 -19.90
N GLU A 301 18.20 -15.31 -19.80
CA GLU A 301 17.80 -13.97 -20.20
C GLU A 301 18.18 -12.96 -19.11
N SER A 302 18.93 -11.92 -19.45
CA SER A 302 19.41 -10.94 -18.46
C SER A 302 18.49 -9.73 -18.35
N GLU A 303 18.31 -9.22 -17.14
CA GLU A 303 17.64 -7.93 -16.89
C GLU A 303 18.58 -6.75 -17.12
N THR A 304 18.14 -5.77 -17.92
CA THR A 304 18.89 -4.54 -18.21
C THR A 304 19.25 -3.78 -16.93
N GLY A 305 20.54 -3.46 -16.77
CA GLY A 305 21.04 -2.65 -15.66
C GLY A 305 21.24 -3.42 -14.34
N ARG A 306 20.94 -4.73 -14.31
CA ARG A 306 21.20 -5.60 -13.16
C ARG A 306 22.51 -6.36 -13.29
N THR A 307 23.12 -6.70 -12.15
CA THR A 307 24.29 -7.58 -12.15
C THR A 307 23.86 -9.01 -11.84
N HIS A 308 24.13 -9.92 -12.77
CA HIS A 308 23.87 -11.34 -12.64
C HIS A 308 25.15 -12.05 -12.23
N THR A 309 25.12 -12.79 -11.14
CA THR A 309 26.28 -13.48 -10.57
C THR A 309 26.03 -14.99 -10.69
N PRO A 310 26.59 -15.66 -11.71
CA PRO A 310 26.50 -17.11 -11.81
C PRO A 310 27.40 -17.73 -10.73
N GLU A 311 26.93 -18.79 -10.11
CA GLU A 311 27.64 -19.48 -9.05
C GLU A 311 27.54 -20.99 -9.21
N TYR A 312 28.51 -21.72 -8.68
CA TYR A 312 28.49 -23.18 -8.65
C TYR A 312 28.86 -23.77 -7.29
N LYS A 313 28.45 -25.01 -7.08
CA LYS A 313 28.95 -25.91 -6.03
C LYS A 313 29.28 -27.28 -6.63
N ASN A 314 30.24 -27.98 -6.05
CA ASN A 314 30.58 -29.34 -6.49
C ASN A 314 29.66 -30.37 -5.82
N THR A 315 29.24 -30.09 -4.59
CA THR A 315 28.28 -30.90 -3.84
C THR A 315 27.22 -30.00 -3.19
N LEU A 316 26.03 -30.54 -2.91
CA LEU A 316 25.00 -29.78 -2.19
C LEU A 316 25.39 -29.49 -0.74
N ASP A 317 26.32 -30.28 -0.19
CA ASP A 317 26.83 -30.15 1.18
C ASP A 317 27.96 -29.11 1.29
N ASP A 318 28.48 -28.61 0.17
CA ASP A 318 29.46 -27.52 0.18
C ASP A 318 28.85 -26.30 0.88
N VAL A 319 29.54 -25.72 1.86
CA VAL A 319 29.01 -24.60 2.65
C VAL A 319 28.79 -23.36 1.77
N ALA A 320 29.79 -22.99 0.98
CA ALA A 320 29.80 -21.77 0.17
C ALA A 320 29.60 -22.06 -1.31
N TRP A 321 28.87 -21.17 -1.99
CA TRP A 321 28.82 -21.14 -3.45
C TRP A 321 30.09 -20.47 -3.97
N VAL A 322 30.62 -20.96 -5.09
CA VAL A 322 31.77 -20.36 -5.77
C VAL A 322 31.28 -19.49 -6.92
N THR A 323 31.67 -18.23 -6.90
CA THR A 323 31.27 -17.22 -7.88
C THR A 323 32.04 -17.38 -9.19
N LEU A 324 31.31 -17.39 -10.31
CA LEU A 324 31.85 -17.20 -11.66
C LEU A 324 31.82 -15.69 -12.00
N THR A 325 32.36 -15.33 -13.17
CA THR A 325 32.40 -13.93 -13.62
C THR A 325 31.00 -13.30 -13.61
N PRO A 326 30.78 -12.20 -12.85
CA PRO A 326 29.52 -11.45 -12.90
C PRO A 326 29.27 -10.84 -14.27
N ILE A 327 28.01 -10.74 -14.65
CA ILE A 327 27.56 -10.28 -15.97
C ILE A 327 26.58 -9.12 -15.76
N VAL A 328 26.88 -7.96 -16.33
CA VAL A 328 25.92 -6.85 -16.40
C VAL A 328 24.88 -7.19 -17.47
N GLY A 329 23.62 -7.18 -17.06
CA GLY A 329 22.50 -7.47 -17.94
C GLY A 329 22.12 -6.27 -18.82
N ASP A 330 21.65 -6.57 -20.02
CA ASP A 330 21.28 -5.61 -21.05
C ASP A 330 19.98 -5.98 -21.77
N GLY A 331 19.18 -6.88 -21.20
CA GLY A 331 17.93 -7.35 -21.79
C GLY A 331 18.12 -8.49 -22.80
N THR A 332 19.35 -8.95 -23.03
CA THR A 332 19.63 -10.04 -23.97
C THR A 332 19.98 -11.35 -23.25
N THR A 333 19.92 -12.45 -24.00
CA THR A 333 20.41 -13.76 -23.54
C THR A 333 21.91 -13.74 -23.32
N LYS A 334 22.33 -14.08 -22.10
CA LYS A 334 23.73 -14.24 -21.70
C LYS A 334 24.13 -15.70 -21.69
N VAL A 335 25.41 -15.96 -21.98
CA VAL A 335 26.01 -17.30 -21.91
C VAL A 335 27.06 -17.29 -20.81
N VAL A 336 26.93 -18.23 -19.88
CA VAL A 336 27.92 -18.50 -18.84
C VAL A 336 28.81 -19.65 -19.31
N THR A 337 30.11 -19.51 -19.10
CA THR A 337 31.09 -20.57 -19.38
C THR A 337 31.91 -20.86 -18.14
N ASP A 338 31.84 -22.10 -17.66
CA ASP A 338 32.72 -22.66 -16.63
C ASP A 338 33.67 -23.66 -17.31
N ALA A 339 34.90 -23.23 -17.58
CA ALA A 339 35.89 -24.04 -18.31
C ALA A 339 36.54 -25.14 -17.45
N ALA A 340 36.33 -25.13 -16.13
CA ALA A 340 37.05 -25.97 -15.16
C ALA A 340 36.08 -26.79 -14.28
N ALA A 341 35.03 -27.34 -14.89
CA ALA A 341 34.10 -28.29 -14.29
C ALA A 341 34.72 -29.69 -14.18
N VAL A 342 35.74 -29.81 -13.33
CA VAL A 342 36.53 -31.03 -13.11
C VAL A 342 35.74 -32.15 -12.41
N PRO A 343 34.86 -31.87 -11.41
CA PRO A 343 34.01 -32.91 -10.85
C PRO A 343 32.96 -33.43 -11.84
N ALA A 344 32.53 -34.68 -11.67
CA ALA A 344 31.50 -35.28 -12.51
C ALA A 344 30.14 -34.57 -12.35
N THR A 345 29.88 -33.97 -11.18
CA THR A 345 28.64 -33.31 -10.82
C THR A 345 28.95 -31.89 -10.29
N ARG A 346 28.18 -30.90 -10.76
CA ARG A 346 28.14 -29.54 -10.24
C ARG A 346 26.71 -29.04 -10.26
N PHE A 347 26.41 -28.15 -9.31
CA PHE A 347 25.14 -27.44 -9.20
C PHE A 347 25.39 -25.99 -9.55
N TYR A 348 24.49 -25.38 -10.33
CA TYR A 348 24.61 -23.99 -10.76
C TYR A 348 23.38 -23.20 -10.32
N ARG A 349 23.60 -21.93 -10.02
CA ARG A 349 22.53 -20.93 -9.87
C ARG A 349 23.00 -19.58 -10.43
N VAL A 350 22.06 -18.67 -10.64
CA VAL A 350 22.36 -17.26 -10.94
C VAL A 350 21.67 -16.41 -9.88
N VAL A 351 22.41 -15.49 -9.27
CA VAL A 351 21.89 -14.53 -8.30
C VAL A 351 21.90 -13.15 -8.95
N THR A 352 20.77 -12.46 -8.93
CA THR A 352 20.62 -11.13 -9.52
C THR A 352 20.56 -10.07 -8.44
N GLN A 353 21.29 -8.96 -8.64
CA GLN A 353 21.32 -7.78 -7.79
C GLN A 353 20.88 -6.57 -8.61
#